data_AF-A0A292Q7H6-F1
#
_entry.id   AF-A0A292Q7H6-F1
#
_cell.length_a   1.000
_cell.length_b   1.000
_cell.length_c   1.000
_cell.angle_alpha   90.00
_cell.angle_beta   90.00
_cell.angle_gamma   90.00
#
_symmetry.space_group_name_H-M   'P 1'
#
loop_
_entity.id
_entity.type
_entity.pdbx_description
1 polymer ?
#
loop_
_entity_poly.entity_id
_entity_poly.type
_entity_poly.pdbx_seq_one_letter_code
_entity_poly.pdbx_strand_id
1 'polypeptide(L)'
;MFKFPLPRTTISSPKPFVRLPTATTTATNSIQGLHSILNSYKYVAAMSTLPQKSEWLCILPDQADGGLERRLKVRAEHLEGIKRNQEAGFANFGGVFLNEPAKEGETPSFKGSIIVATGVSKEDVLEVLKQDVYSKNDVWDWEKVVLLLSPYLQIAWANTTTSQ
;
A
#
# COMPACT_ATOMS: atom_id res chain seq x y z
N MET A 1 7.57 51.07 -6.35
CA MET A 1 8.22 50.18 -7.33
C MET A 1 7.97 48.76 -6.88
N PHE A 2 7.24 47.84 -7.51
CA PHE A 2 6.53 47.75 -8.79
C PHE A 2 5.26 46.93 -8.53
N LYS A 3 4.11 47.41 -9.02
CA LYS A 3 2.80 46.76 -8.91
C LYS A 3 2.44 46.32 -10.33
N PHE A 4 2.50 45.02 -10.62
CA PHE A 4 2.14 44.48 -11.93
C PHE A 4 0.78 43.77 -11.82
N PRO A 5 -0.28 44.26 -12.49
CA PRO A 5 -1.58 43.59 -12.55
C PRO A 5 -1.60 42.58 -13.69
N LEU A 6 -2.23 41.42 -13.47
CA LEU A 6 -2.53 40.44 -14.52
C LEU A 6 -3.85 40.80 -15.22
N PRO A 7 -3.94 40.72 -16.56
CA PRO A 7 -5.18 40.96 -17.28
C PRO A 7 -6.13 39.75 -17.25
N ARG A 8 -7.39 40.03 -16.88
CA ARG A 8 -8.53 39.12 -16.98
C ARG A 8 -9.05 39.17 -18.42
N THR A 9 -8.90 38.08 -19.17
CA THR A 9 -9.51 37.93 -20.50
C THR A 9 -10.85 37.19 -20.39
N THR A 10 -11.89 37.92 -20.74
CA THR A 10 -13.26 37.45 -21.02
C THR A 10 -13.28 36.68 -22.34
N ILE A 11 -13.85 35.47 -22.37
CA ILE A 11 -14.23 34.81 -23.62
C ILE A 11 -15.74 34.54 -23.60
N SER A 12 -16.34 35.03 -24.68
CA SER A 12 -17.74 35.10 -25.03
C SER A 12 -18.41 33.73 -25.19
N SER A 13 -19.65 33.65 -24.72
CA SER A 13 -20.67 32.66 -25.12
C SER A 13 -20.97 32.69 -26.62
N PRO A 14 -21.55 31.61 -27.20
CA PRO A 14 -23.01 31.60 -27.39
C PRO A 14 -23.69 30.21 -27.21
N LYS A 15 -24.92 30.24 -26.70
CA LYS A 15 -25.97 29.19 -26.85
C LYS A 15 -26.90 29.62 -28.01
N PRO A 16 -28.01 28.90 -28.30
CA PRO A 16 -28.22 27.49 -28.64
C PRO A 16 -28.81 27.38 -30.07
N PHE A 17 -28.76 26.20 -30.69
CA PHE A 17 -29.64 25.94 -31.85
C PHE A 17 -30.39 24.62 -31.69
N VAL A 18 -31.70 24.75 -31.62
CA VAL A 18 -32.72 23.71 -31.54
C VAL A 18 -33.13 23.33 -32.96
N ARG A 19 -33.21 22.03 -33.27
CA ARG A 19 -34.41 21.48 -33.94
C ARG A 19 -34.47 19.95 -33.89
N LEU A 20 -35.57 19.50 -33.31
CA LEU A 20 -36.14 18.15 -33.44
C LEU A 20 -36.75 18.01 -34.85
N PRO A 21 -36.78 16.79 -35.41
CA PRO A 21 -38.01 16.31 -36.01
C PRO A 21 -38.44 14.96 -35.45
N THR A 22 -39.72 14.94 -35.07
CA THR A 22 -40.55 13.79 -34.75
C THR A 22 -40.63 12.83 -35.95
N ALA A 23 -40.40 11.55 -35.72
CA ALA A 23 -40.90 10.49 -36.59
C ALA A 23 -41.40 9.32 -35.73
N THR A 24 -42.72 9.25 -35.62
CA THR A 24 -43.49 8.09 -35.13
C THR A 24 -43.31 6.94 -36.11
N THR A 25 -42.79 5.78 -35.69
CA THR A 25 -43.05 4.48 -36.36
C THR A 25 -42.82 3.32 -35.38
N THR A 26 -43.93 2.68 -35.03
CA THR A 26 -44.12 1.24 -34.80
C THR A 26 -43.29 0.52 -33.73
N ALA A 27 -43.97 0.15 -32.64
CA ALA A 27 -43.54 -0.89 -31.72
C ALA A 27 -43.39 -2.23 -32.46
N THR A 28 -42.18 -2.78 -32.47
CA THR A 28 -41.94 -4.20 -32.76
C THR A 28 -41.15 -4.76 -31.58
N ASN A 29 -41.80 -5.61 -30.79
CA ASN A 29 -41.13 -6.40 -29.78
C ASN A 29 -40.26 -7.43 -30.49
N SER A 30 -38.94 -7.31 -30.37
CA SER A 30 -38.02 -8.39 -30.70
C SER A 30 -36.96 -8.47 -29.61
N ILE A 31 -37.01 -9.58 -28.88
CA ILE A 31 -36.06 -9.95 -27.84
C ILE A 31 -34.70 -10.15 -28.51
N GLN A 32 -33.83 -9.15 -28.41
CA GLN A 32 -32.39 -9.25 -28.68
C GLN A 32 -31.64 -8.80 -27.41
N GLY A 33 -31.91 -9.51 -26.32
CA GLY A 33 -31.06 -9.48 -25.13
C GLY A 33 -29.87 -10.42 -25.30
N LEU A 34 -28.74 -10.01 -24.72
CA LEU A 34 -27.65 -10.88 -24.22
C LEU A 34 -26.46 -11.29 -25.12
N HIS A 35 -25.92 -10.41 -25.97
CA HIS A 35 -24.55 -10.62 -26.52
C HIS A 35 -23.58 -9.44 -26.41
N SER A 36 -23.75 -8.52 -25.46
CA SER A 36 -22.88 -7.33 -25.31
C SER A 36 -22.38 -7.08 -23.87
N ILE A 37 -21.94 -8.11 -23.13
CA ILE A 37 -21.35 -7.91 -21.78
C ILE A 37 -20.01 -8.67 -21.59
N LEU A 38 -19.44 -9.30 -22.62
CA LEU A 38 -18.23 -10.14 -22.44
C LEU A 38 -16.93 -9.61 -23.09
N ASN A 39 -16.96 -8.43 -23.73
CA ASN A 39 -15.77 -7.87 -24.42
C ASN A 39 -15.02 -6.78 -23.64
N SER A 40 -15.46 -6.40 -22.42
CA SER A 40 -14.77 -5.37 -21.63
C SER A 40 -13.54 -5.87 -20.87
N TYR A 41 -13.30 -7.18 -20.76
CA TYR A 41 -12.18 -7.73 -19.98
C TYR A 41 -10.88 -7.93 -20.78
N LYS A 42 -10.86 -7.65 -22.09
CA LYS A 42 -9.73 -8.03 -22.96
C LYS A 42 -8.73 -6.93 -23.29
N TYR A 43 -8.94 -5.68 -22.86
CA TYR A 43 -8.08 -4.56 -23.27
C TYR A 43 -7.84 -3.52 -22.17
N VAL A 44 -7.24 -3.91 -21.05
CA VAL A 44 -6.44 -2.98 -20.22
C VAL A 44 -5.20 -3.72 -19.72
N ALA A 45 -4.17 -3.80 -20.56
CA ALA A 45 -2.80 -3.96 -20.09
C ALA A 45 -1.81 -3.73 -21.25
N ALA A 46 -1.61 -2.47 -21.64
CA ALA A 46 -0.27 -2.08 -22.05
C ALA A 46 0.60 -2.17 -20.78
N MET A 47 1.17 -3.34 -20.50
CA MET A 47 2.01 -3.56 -19.32
C MET A 47 3.28 -2.74 -19.46
N SER A 48 3.55 -1.87 -18.48
CA SER A 48 4.91 -1.45 -18.17
C SER A 48 5.78 -2.70 -18.07
N THR A 49 6.90 -2.74 -18.80
CA THR A 49 7.83 -3.87 -18.82
C THR A 49 8.67 -3.97 -17.55
N LEU A 50 8.47 -3.06 -16.58
CA LEU A 50 9.08 -3.14 -15.27
C LEU A 50 8.20 -3.97 -14.33
N PRO A 51 8.79 -4.91 -13.56
CA PRO A 51 8.04 -5.70 -12.59
C PRO A 51 7.34 -4.77 -11.59
N GLN A 52 6.02 -4.87 -11.54
CA GLN A 52 5.20 -4.05 -10.65
C GLN A 52 5.41 -4.52 -9.21
N LYS A 53 5.87 -3.60 -8.36
CA LYS A 53 5.99 -3.87 -6.92
C LYS A 53 4.61 -3.79 -6.28
N SER A 54 4.32 -4.74 -5.40
CA SER A 54 3.11 -4.81 -4.59
C SER A 54 3.46 -4.64 -3.12
N GLU A 55 2.49 -4.22 -2.32
CA GLU A 55 2.62 -4.15 -0.86
C GLU A 55 2.25 -5.50 -0.21
N TRP A 56 3.02 -5.88 0.81
CA TRP A 56 2.92 -7.14 1.52
C TRP A 56 2.83 -6.85 3.01
N LEU A 57 1.75 -7.31 3.65
CA LEU A 57 1.63 -7.32 5.09
C LEU A 57 2.38 -8.54 5.63
N CYS A 58 3.47 -8.28 6.34
CA CYS A 58 4.32 -9.29 6.96
C CYS A 58 4.03 -9.33 8.45
N ILE A 59 3.53 -10.46 8.93
CA ILE A 59 3.32 -10.75 10.35
C ILE A 59 4.44 -11.71 10.76
N LEU A 60 5.28 -11.27 11.70
CA LEU A 60 6.51 -11.93 12.10
C LEU A 60 6.47 -12.19 13.61
N PRO A 61 5.88 -13.31 14.05
CA PRO A 61 5.86 -13.68 15.47
C PRO A 61 7.27 -13.89 16.01
N ASP A 62 7.51 -13.50 17.25
CA ASP A 62 8.75 -13.82 17.95
C ASP A 62 8.71 -15.29 18.41
N GLN A 63 9.88 -15.92 18.53
CA GLN A 63 9.99 -17.26 19.10
C GLN A 63 9.51 -17.27 20.57
N ALA A 64 8.71 -18.28 20.92
CA ALA A 64 8.24 -18.47 22.29
C ALA A 64 9.39 -18.70 23.28
N ASP A 65 10.45 -19.37 22.82
CA ASP A 65 11.60 -19.73 23.64
C ASP A 65 12.72 -18.68 23.54
N GLY A 66 12.64 -17.66 24.40
CA GLY A 66 13.68 -16.64 24.56
C GLY A 66 13.74 -15.60 23.43
N GLY A 67 12.76 -15.55 22.53
CA GLY A 67 12.70 -14.57 21.44
C GLY A 67 12.70 -13.13 21.96
N LEU A 68 11.99 -12.86 23.07
CA LEU A 68 11.96 -11.54 23.72
C LEU A 68 13.35 -11.04 24.16
N GLU A 69 14.13 -11.90 24.81
CA GLU A 69 15.46 -11.52 25.30
C GLU A 69 16.41 -11.23 24.13
N ARG A 70 16.40 -12.09 23.11
CA ARG A 70 17.19 -11.89 21.89
C ARG A 70 16.77 -10.62 21.16
N ARG A 71 15.46 -10.35 21.08
CA ARG A 71 14.91 -9.11 20.51
C ARG A 71 15.48 -7.88 21.19
N LEU A 72 15.43 -7.83 22.53
CA LEU A 72 15.90 -6.66 23.29
C LEU A 72 17.40 -6.42 23.10
N LYS A 73 18.20 -7.49 23.00
CA LYS A 73 19.65 -7.41 22.77
C LYS A 73 20.02 -6.75 21.44
N VAL A 74 19.31 -7.09 20.35
CA VAL A 74 19.63 -6.61 19.00
C VAL A 74 18.65 -5.57 18.46
N ARG A 75 17.73 -5.06 19.29
CA ARG A 75 16.69 -4.11 18.89
C ARG A 75 17.24 -2.84 18.25
N ALA A 76 18.32 -2.30 18.78
CA ALA A 76 18.93 -1.08 18.25
C ALA A 76 19.39 -1.28 16.80
N GLU A 77 20.10 -2.38 16.53
CA GLU A 77 20.56 -2.74 15.19
C GLU A 77 19.40 -3.03 14.24
N HIS A 78 18.34 -3.69 14.71
CA HIS A 78 17.13 -3.93 13.92
C HIS A 78 16.49 -2.61 13.46
N LEU A 79 16.34 -1.65 14.38
CA LEU A 79 15.75 -0.34 14.04
C LEU A 79 16.59 0.43 13.03
N GLU A 80 17.92 0.30 13.05
CA GLU A 80 18.78 0.85 12.01
C GLU A 80 18.59 0.15 10.67
N GLY A 81 18.47 -1.19 10.67
CA GLY A 81 18.16 -1.96 9.47
C GLY A 81 16.83 -1.56 8.83
N ILE A 82 15.79 -1.37 9.65
CA ILE A 82 14.47 -0.90 9.18
C ILE A 82 14.54 0.51 8.59
N LYS A 83 15.34 1.43 9.17
CA LYS A 83 15.54 2.77 8.58
C LYS A 83 16.15 2.69 7.19
N ARG A 84 17.20 1.86 7.00
CA ARG A 84 17.81 1.63 5.68
C ARG A 84 16.80 1.05 4.69
N ASN A 85 15.98 0.10 5.15
CA ASN A 85 14.91 -0.49 4.34
C ASN A 85 13.80 0.51 3.99
N GLN A 86 13.49 1.46 4.88
CA GLN A 86 12.54 2.53 4.61
C GLN A 86 13.10 3.50 3.55
N GLU A 87 14.35 3.91 3.69
CA GLU A 87 15.05 4.77 2.71
C GLU A 87 15.15 4.10 1.32
N ALA A 88 15.35 2.77 1.29
CA ALA A 88 15.33 1.98 0.06
C ALA A 88 13.93 1.78 -0.56
N GLY A 89 12.87 2.25 0.12
CA GLY A 89 11.48 2.06 -0.31
C GLY A 89 10.97 0.63 -0.18
N PHE A 90 11.63 -0.19 0.67
CA PHE A 90 11.17 -1.54 1.00
C PHE A 90 10.17 -1.51 2.15
N ALA A 91 10.47 -0.83 3.26
CA ALA A 91 9.62 -0.83 4.46
C ALA A 91 8.78 0.46 4.58
N ASN A 92 7.49 0.37 4.27
CA ASN A 92 6.57 1.51 4.30
C ASN A 92 6.09 1.79 5.73
N PHE A 93 5.94 0.73 6.52
CA PHE A 93 5.52 0.78 7.92
C PHE A 93 6.12 -0.39 8.70
N GLY A 94 6.46 -0.14 9.96
CA GLY A 94 6.99 -1.14 10.88
C GLY A 94 6.44 -0.91 12.28
N GLY A 95 6.03 -1.97 12.95
CA GLY A 95 5.46 -1.92 14.28
C GLY A 95 5.67 -3.21 15.07
N VAL A 96 5.32 -3.15 16.34
CA VAL A 96 5.34 -4.29 17.26
C VAL A 96 3.91 -4.57 17.71
N PHE A 97 3.54 -5.85 17.78
CA PHE A 97 2.28 -6.26 18.39
C PHE A 97 2.55 -6.95 19.73
N LEU A 98 1.63 -6.71 20.68
CA LEU A 98 1.74 -7.11 22.07
C LEU A 98 0.69 -8.17 22.40
N ASN A 99 0.95 -9.03 23.40
CA ASN A 99 -0.09 -9.92 23.95
C ASN A 99 -1.09 -9.16 24.84
N GLU A 100 -0.59 -8.21 25.61
CA GLU A 100 -1.36 -7.41 26.56
C GLU A 100 -1.11 -5.92 26.33
N PRO A 101 -2.07 -5.04 26.70
CA PRO A 101 -1.83 -3.62 26.73
C PRO A 101 -0.58 -3.30 27.56
N ALA A 102 0.30 -2.45 27.03
CA ALA A 102 1.49 -2.03 27.76
C ALA A 102 1.06 -1.29 29.05
N LYS A 103 1.57 -1.73 30.20
CA LYS A 103 1.44 -1.03 31.48
C LYS A 103 2.63 -0.09 31.67
N GLU A 104 2.38 1.06 32.23
CA GLU A 104 3.40 2.08 32.46
C GLU A 104 4.42 1.58 33.49
N GLY A 105 5.71 1.60 33.12
CA GLY A 105 6.82 1.14 33.98
C GLY A 105 7.21 -0.35 33.85
N GLU A 106 6.47 -1.16 33.09
CA GLU A 106 6.80 -2.56 32.85
C GLU A 106 7.33 -2.80 31.43
N THR A 107 8.16 -3.84 31.26
CA THR A 107 8.59 -4.26 29.92
C THR A 107 7.39 -4.82 29.17
N PRO A 108 7.00 -4.26 28.01
CA PRO A 108 5.82 -4.72 27.28
C PRO A 108 5.96 -6.18 26.86
N SER A 109 4.86 -6.94 26.91
CA SER A 109 4.82 -8.32 26.41
C SER A 109 4.83 -8.33 24.88
N PHE A 110 6.04 -8.23 24.30
CA PHE A 110 6.27 -8.28 22.87
C PHE A 110 5.96 -9.68 22.33
N LYS A 111 5.09 -9.74 21.31
CA LYS A 111 4.68 -11.00 20.66
C LYS A 111 5.28 -11.16 19.26
N GLY A 112 5.60 -10.05 18.59
CA GLY A 112 6.19 -10.10 17.25
C GLY A 112 6.31 -8.74 16.59
N SER A 113 6.53 -8.74 15.28
CA SER A 113 6.70 -7.54 14.45
C SER A 113 5.74 -7.56 13.27
N ILE A 114 5.19 -6.40 12.93
CA ILE A 114 4.43 -6.20 11.70
C ILE A 114 5.24 -5.28 10.80
N ILE A 115 5.42 -5.67 9.55
CA ILE A 115 6.10 -4.87 8.53
C ILE A 115 5.21 -4.82 7.29
N VAL A 116 4.98 -3.64 6.74
CA VAL A 116 4.41 -3.47 5.41
C VAL A 116 5.56 -3.27 4.44
N ALA A 117 5.82 -4.28 3.63
CA ALA A 117 6.96 -4.34 2.72
C ALA A 117 6.53 -4.18 1.26
N THR A 118 7.35 -3.53 0.44
CA THR A 118 7.10 -3.35 -1.00
C THR A 118 8.05 -4.24 -1.81
N GLY A 119 7.50 -5.19 -2.58
CA GLY A 119 8.29 -6.17 -3.33
C GLY A 119 7.54 -6.74 -4.54
N VAL A 120 8.27 -7.36 -5.49
CA VAL A 120 7.70 -7.91 -6.73
C VAL A 120 7.03 -9.26 -6.45
N SER A 121 7.71 -10.13 -5.72
CA SER A 121 7.22 -11.44 -5.32
C SER A 121 7.28 -11.62 -3.80
N LYS A 122 6.61 -12.67 -3.31
CA LYS A 122 6.68 -13.05 -1.89
C LYS A 122 8.11 -13.45 -1.52
N GLU A 123 8.80 -14.11 -2.44
CA GLU A 123 10.15 -14.64 -2.28
C GLU A 123 11.15 -13.50 -2.11
N ASP A 124 11.08 -12.45 -2.92
CA ASP A 124 11.94 -11.27 -2.79
C ASP A 124 11.78 -10.61 -1.42
N VAL A 125 10.54 -10.50 -0.93
CA VAL A 125 10.24 -9.95 0.40
C VAL A 125 10.85 -10.83 1.49
N LEU A 126 10.72 -12.16 1.37
CA LEU A 126 11.30 -13.10 2.32
C LEU A 126 12.83 -13.03 2.34
N GLU A 127 13.48 -12.86 1.19
CA GLU A 127 14.93 -12.73 1.12
C GLU A 127 15.43 -11.51 1.88
N VAL A 128 14.79 -10.35 1.68
CA VAL A 128 15.14 -9.13 2.41
C VAL A 128 14.88 -9.30 3.92
N LEU A 129 13.74 -9.89 4.30
CA LEU A 129 13.42 -10.14 5.71
C LEU A 129 14.43 -11.11 6.36
N LYS A 130 14.91 -12.14 5.65
CA LYS A 130 15.95 -13.05 6.15
C LYS A 130 17.29 -12.37 6.41
N GLN A 131 17.56 -11.24 5.77
CA GLN A 131 18.78 -10.46 6.03
C GLN A 131 18.69 -9.61 7.30
N ASP A 132 17.50 -9.45 7.88
CA ASP A 132 17.29 -8.72 9.12
C ASP A 132 18.02 -9.38 10.30
N VAL A 133 18.51 -8.57 11.22
CA VAL A 133 19.21 -9.02 12.43
C VAL A 133 18.30 -9.84 13.35
N TYR A 134 16.98 -9.60 13.35
CA TYR A 134 16.02 -10.43 14.06
C TYR A 134 15.90 -11.83 13.45
N SER A 135 15.99 -11.94 12.13
CA SER A 135 16.05 -13.23 11.45
C SER A 135 17.34 -13.97 11.75
N LYS A 136 18.48 -13.25 11.76
CA LYS A 136 19.82 -13.83 11.98
C LYS A 136 20.06 -14.28 13.43
N ASN A 137 19.37 -13.67 14.39
CA ASN A 137 19.48 -14.00 15.82
C ASN A 137 18.30 -14.83 16.33
N ASP A 138 17.59 -15.54 15.44
CA ASP A 138 16.48 -16.43 15.81
C ASP A 138 15.43 -15.74 16.69
N VAL A 139 15.16 -14.46 16.43
CA VAL A 139 14.11 -13.70 17.12
C VAL A 139 12.76 -14.07 16.54
N TRP A 140 12.65 -14.12 15.22
CA TRP A 140 11.40 -14.46 14.53
C TRP A 140 11.23 -15.97 14.35
N ASP A 141 9.99 -16.42 14.52
CA ASP A 141 9.57 -17.79 14.28
C ASP A 141 9.08 -17.95 12.84
N TRP A 142 9.99 -18.36 11.95
CA TRP A 142 9.73 -18.55 10.52
C TRP A 142 8.66 -19.61 10.21
N GLU A 143 8.38 -20.53 11.14
CA GLU A 143 7.30 -21.51 10.97
C GLU A 143 5.92 -20.87 11.08
N LYS A 144 5.83 -19.76 11.81
CA LYS A 144 4.58 -19.01 12.06
C LYS A 144 4.49 -17.70 11.29
N VAL A 145 5.47 -17.40 10.43
CA VAL A 145 5.47 -16.19 9.61
C VAL A 145 4.34 -16.24 8.58
N VAL A 146 3.59 -15.14 8.49
CA VAL A 146 2.52 -14.97 7.51
C VAL A 146 2.81 -13.75 6.66
N LEU A 147 2.91 -13.94 5.34
CA LEU A 147 2.97 -12.87 4.35
C LEU A 147 1.67 -12.86 3.56
N LEU A 148 0.95 -11.75 3.65
CA LEU A 148 -0.29 -11.53 2.92
C LEU A 148 -0.07 -10.44 1.87
N LEU A 149 -0.44 -10.74 0.62
CA LEU A 149 -0.49 -9.74 -0.42
C LEU A 149 -1.58 -8.72 -0.05
N SER A 150 -1.21 -7.44 0.03
CA SER A 150 -2.18 -6.38 0.29
C SER A 150 -2.24 -5.41 -0.89
N PRO A 151 -3.17 -5.60 -1.83
CA PRO A 151 -3.31 -4.71 -2.97
C PRO A 151 -3.86 -3.32 -2.63
N TYR A 152 -4.29 -3.08 -1.38
CA TYR A 152 -5.00 -1.86 -0.97
C TYR A 152 -4.55 -1.30 0.40
N LEU A 153 -3.41 -1.70 0.96
CA LEU A 153 -2.86 -1.11 2.18
C LEU A 153 -2.21 0.25 1.88
N GLN A 154 -2.98 1.18 1.32
CA GLN A 154 -2.49 2.49 0.97
C GLN A 154 -2.26 3.32 2.24
N ILE A 155 -1.02 3.31 2.73
CA ILE A 155 -0.61 4.21 3.80
C ILE A 155 -0.47 5.61 3.21
N ALA A 156 -1.60 6.31 3.10
CA ALA A 156 -1.62 7.74 2.83
C ALA A 156 -1.23 8.48 4.12
N TRP A 157 0.06 8.68 4.34
CA TRP A 157 0.47 9.82 5.16
C TRP A 157 0.21 11.06 4.30
N ALA A 158 -0.89 11.75 4.57
CA ALA A 158 -1.03 13.12 4.08
C ALA A 158 0.19 13.89 4.59
N ASN A 159 0.97 14.44 3.68
CA ASN A 159 2.04 15.37 3.99
C ASN A 159 1.42 16.53 4.75
N THR A 160 1.47 16.52 6.09
CA THR A 160 1.23 17.72 6.88
C THR A 160 2.45 18.61 6.67
N THR A 161 2.45 19.35 5.56
CA THR A 161 3.23 20.58 5.44
C THR A 161 2.68 21.53 6.49
N THR A 162 3.19 21.44 7.72
CA THR A 162 3.08 22.52 8.69
C THR A 162 3.94 23.65 8.16
N SER A 163 3.31 24.56 7.41
CA SER A 163 3.87 25.88 7.17
C SER A 163 3.84 26.61 8.51
N GLN A 164 5.02 26.87 9.08
CA GLN A 164 5.25 27.98 9.99
C GLN A 164 5.63 29.21 9.16
#